data_AF-A0A2D5XZ25-F1
#
_entry.id   AF-A0A2D5XZ25-F1
#
_cell.length_a   1.000
_cell.length_b   1.000
_cell.length_c   1.000
_cell.angle_alpha   90.00
_cell.angle_beta   90.00
_cell.angle_gamma   90.00
#
_symmetry.space_group_name_H-M   'P 1'
#
loop_
_entity.id
_entity.type
_entity.pdbx_description
1 polymer ?
#
loop_
_entity_poly.entity_id
_entity_poly.type
_entity_poly.pdbx_seq_one_letter_code
_entity_poly.pdbx_strand_id
1 'polypeptide(L)'
;MQKAILNLFTENKQLPFSRIEKKLKVRSNKLAYHLKQLQEKDILAKKGETYELKEEAEELIPYLSSETAPLPVILIHLGNQKEAFLHTRTKRPYQNKLALPGGRILKGESIQQATKRIMKDKHQTDAKLTKTHSVSLEHIGGKYSFILILVSAATKNPIELSNIQESKSKMIQSDYKVITTQLKNEIEIPTILSRD
;
A
#
# COMPACT_ATOMS: atom_id res chain seq x y z
N MET A 1 3.20 19.17 -12.46
CA MET A 1 3.61 19.25 -13.89
C MET A 1 4.22 17.95 -14.39
N GLN A 2 5.26 17.41 -13.75
CA GLN A 2 5.88 16.12 -14.15
C GLN A 2 4.86 14.99 -14.34
N LYS A 3 3.93 14.81 -13.40
CA LYS A 3 2.82 13.84 -13.52
C LYS A 3 1.99 14.02 -14.79
N ALA A 4 1.68 15.27 -15.16
CA ALA A 4 0.93 15.58 -16.37
C ALA A 4 1.73 15.27 -17.65
N ILE A 5 3.05 15.48 -17.63
CA ILE A 5 3.95 15.08 -18.73
C ILE A 5 3.94 13.55 -18.88
N LEU A 6 4.16 12.83 -17.78
CA LEU A 6 4.21 11.36 -17.79
C LEU A 6 2.87 10.74 -18.20
N ASN A 7 1.74 11.34 -17.83
CA ASN A 7 0.41 10.93 -18.30
C ASN A 7 0.24 11.02 -19.83
N LEU A 8 1.02 11.85 -20.53
CA LEU A 8 0.95 11.84 -21.99
C LEU A 8 1.58 10.57 -22.58
N PHE A 9 2.52 9.95 -21.88
CA PHE A 9 3.24 8.77 -22.34
C PHE A 9 2.50 7.46 -22.08
N THR A 10 1.45 7.46 -21.25
CA THR A 10 0.59 6.27 -21.07
C THR A 10 -0.16 5.89 -22.36
N GLU A 11 -0.40 6.87 -23.24
CA GLU A 11 -1.09 6.68 -24.53
C GLU A 11 -0.16 6.90 -25.74
N ASN A 12 1.05 7.40 -25.53
CA ASN A 12 1.96 7.77 -26.62
C ASN A 12 3.37 7.28 -26.31
N LYS A 13 3.89 6.30 -27.07
CA LYS A 13 5.25 5.77 -26.88
C LYS A 13 6.33 6.86 -26.97
N GLN A 14 6.16 7.81 -27.88
CA GLN A 14 7.10 8.91 -28.09
C GLN A 14 6.35 10.22 -28.39
N LEU A 15 6.89 11.34 -27.93
CA LEU A 15 6.32 12.67 -28.18
C LEU A 15 7.41 13.72 -28.42
N PRO A 16 7.30 14.54 -29.47
CA PRO A 16 8.17 15.71 -29.63
C PRO A 16 7.81 16.81 -28.63
N PHE A 17 8.79 17.67 -28.31
CA PHE A 17 8.62 18.79 -27.38
C PHE A 17 7.37 19.63 -27.69
N SER A 18 7.19 20.00 -28.97
CA SER A 18 6.09 20.84 -29.44
C SER A 18 4.71 20.21 -29.20
N ARG A 19 4.58 18.87 -29.32
CA ARG A 19 3.32 18.18 -28.99
C ARG A 19 3.06 18.19 -27.49
N ILE A 20 4.07 17.97 -26.67
CA ILE A 20 3.94 17.99 -25.20
C ILE A 20 3.51 19.38 -24.75
N GLU A 21 4.16 20.42 -25.28
CA GLU A 21 3.84 21.82 -25.02
C GLU A 21 2.39 22.14 -25.40
N LYS A 22 1.98 21.76 -26.61
CA LYS A 22 0.62 21.98 -27.12
C LYS A 22 -0.44 21.26 -26.29
N LYS A 23 -0.21 19.99 -25.93
CA LYS A 23 -1.16 19.21 -25.11
C LYS A 23 -1.32 19.78 -23.71
N LEU A 24 -0.22 20.22 -23.07
CA LEU A 24 -0.22 20.70 -21.68
C LEU A 24 -0.48 22.20 -21.53
N LYS A 25 -0.48 22.97 -22.63
CA LYS A 25 -0.69 24.43 -22.65
C LYS A 25 0.21 25.17 -21.64
N VAL A 26 1.49 24.83 -21.65
CA VAL A 26 2.52 25.29 -20.70
C VAL A 26 3.60 26.08 -21.43
N ARG A 27 4.21 27.07 -20.77
CA ARG A 27 5.34 27.83 -21.33
C ARG A 27 6.56 26.94 -21.59
N SER A 28 7.25 27.17 -22.71
CA SER A 28 8.37 26.34 -23.18
C SER A 28 9.47 26.18 -22.14
N ASN A 29 9.88 27.27 -21.48
CA ASN A 29 10.92 27.24 -20.44
C ASN A 29 10.54 26.35 -19.24
N LYS A 30 9.29 26.41 -18.81
CA LYS A 30 8.76 25.58 -17.71
C LYS A 30 8.68 24.12 -18.11
N LEU A 31 8.29 23.83 -19.36
CA LEU A 31 8.29 22.46 -19.87
C LEU A 31 9.70 21.90 -19.95
N ALA A 32 10.64 22.66 -20.52
CA ALA A 32 12.04 22.27 -20.64
C ALA A 32 12.66 21.93 -19.29
N TYR A 33 12.40 22.74 -18.25
CA TYR A 33 12.84 22.47 -16.88
C TYR A 33 12.37 21.10 -16.38
N HIS A 34 11.07 20.80 -16.50
CA HIS A 34 10.52 19.55 -16.00
C HIS A 34 10.93 18.33 -16.83
N LEU A 35 11.08 18.47 -18.16
CA LEU A 35 11.62 17.40 -19.00
C LEU A 35 13.06 17.08 -18.60
N LYS A 36 13.90 18.11 -18.40
CA LYS A 36 15.28 17.91 -17.92
C LYS A 36 15.33 17.16 -16.60
N GLN A 37 14.49 17.55 -15.63
CA GLN A 37 14.41 16.84 -14.35
C GLN A 37 13.96 15.37 -14.48
N LEU A 38 13.07 15.06 -15.44
CA LEU A 38 12.64 13.68 -15.69
C LEU A 38 13.73 12.87 -16.39
N GLN A 39 14.55 13.51 -17.23
CA GLN A 39 15.74 12.88 -17.82
C GLN A 39 16.82 12.62 -16.77
N GLU A 40 17.07 13.59 -15.87
CA GLU A 40 18.05 13.45 -14.77
C GLU A 40 17.67 12.35 -13.77
N LYS A 41 16.36 12.08 -13.62
CA LYS A 41 15.84 10.98 -12.79
C LYS A 41 15.79 9.62 -13.52
N ASP A 42 16.30 9.58 -14.75
CA ASP A 42 16.27 8.39 -15.59
C ASP A 42 14.85 7.87 -15.89
N ILE A 43 13.87 8.77 -15.98
CA ILE A 43 12.47 8.42 -16.28
C ILE A 43 12.17 8.58 -17.77
N LEU A 44 12.67 9.65 -18.39
CA LEU A 44 12.51 9.91 -19.82
C LEU A 44 13.86 9.86 -20.54
N ALA A 45 13.89 9.29 -21.73
CA ALA A 45 14.99 9.41 -22.67
C ALA A 45 14.63 10.40 -23.78
N LYS A 46 15.61 11.18 -24.26
CA LYS A 46 15.45 11.99 -25.48
C LYS A 46 16.13 11.24 -26.63
N LYS A 47 15.36 10.88 -27.65
CA LYS A 47 15.84 10.23 -28.88
C LYS A 47 15.62 11.17 -30.06
N GLY A 48 16.68 11.87 -30.46
CA GLY A 48 16.59 12.92 -31.47
C GLY A 48 15.61 14.02 -31.03
N GLU A 49 14.55 14.22 -31.80
CA GLU A 49 13.53 15.26 -31.56
C GLU A 49 12.38 14.82 -30.65
N THR A 50 12.35 13.55 -30.24
CA THR A 50 11.28 13.00 -29.40
C THR A 50 11.78 12.62 -28.02
N TYR A 51 10.84 12.60 -27.08
CA TYR A 51 11.01 12.04 -25.74
C TYR A 51 10.25 10.72 -25.68
N GLU A 52 10.72 9.80 -24.86
CA GLU A 52 10.07 8.51 -24.58
C GLU A 52 10.24 8.14 -23.11
N LEU A 53 9.27 7.39 -22.57
CA LEU A 53 9.41 6.77 -21.26
C LEU A 53 10.43 5.64 -21.37
N LYS A 54 11.35 5.56 -20.41
CA LYS A 54 12.25 4.41 -20.30
C LYS A 54 11.46 3.17 -19.87
N GLU A 55 11.90 2.01 -20.33
CA GLU A 55 11.26 0.72 -20.02
C GLU A 55 11.24 0.47 -18.50
N GLU A 56 12.35 0.77 -17.82
CA GLU A 56 12.48 0.65 -16.37
C GLU A 56 11.60 1.64 -15.61
N ALA A 57 11.08 2.67 -16.29
CA ALA A 57 10.19 3.66 -15.72
C ALA A 57 8.71 3.35 -15.98
N GLU A 58 8.36 2.31 -16.76
CA GLU A 58 6.97 1.90 -16.97
C GLU A 58 6.29 1.47 -15.67
N GLU A 59 7.04 0.93 -14.70
CA GLU A 59 6.53 0.60 -13.38
C GLU A 59 5.99 1.82 -12.60
N LEU A 60 6.29 3.04 -13.06
CA LEU A 60 5.78 4.26 -12.46
C LEU A 60 4.38 4.59 -12.97
N ILE A 61 3.96 4.06 -14.14
CA ILE A 61 2.69 4.38 -14.80
C ILE A 61 1.47 4.22 -13.88
N PRO A 62 1.30 3.11 -13.14
CA PRO A 62 0.15 2.94 -12.23
C PRO A 62 0.07 4.02 -11.13
N TYR A 63 1.20 4.65 -10.79
CA TYR A 63 1.28 5.70 -9.77
C TYR A 63 1.09 7.12 -10.34
N LEU A 64 0.94 7.25 -11.66
CA LEU A 64 0.69 8.52 -12.35
C LEU A 64 -0.79 8.92 -12.39
N SER A 65 -1.72 8.04 -12.02
CA SER A 65 -3.13 8.41 -11.90
C SER A 65 -3.34 9.37 -10.73
N SER A 66 -4.21 10.38 -10.89
CA SER A 66 -4.65 11.26 -9.80
C SER A 66 -5.70 10.60 -8.90
N GLU A 67 -6.20 9.43 -9.27
CA GLU A 67 -7.20 8.70 -8.51
C GLU A 67 -6.56 8.07 -7.28
N THR A 68 -7.21 8.24 -6.13
CA THR A 68 -6.80 7.60 -4.88
C THR A 68 -7.10 6.12 -4.96
N ALA A 69 -6.10 5.31 -5.30
CA ALA A 69 -6.21 3.86 -5.26
C ALA A 69 -6.37 3.36 -3.80
N PRO A 70 -7.19 2.32 -3.55
CA PRO A 70 -7.25 1.66 -2.26
C PRO A 70 -5.87 1.16 -1.82
N LEU A 71 -5.50 1.40 -0.57
CA LEU A 71 -4.19 0.98 -0.05
C LEU A 71 -4.27 -0.43 0.56
N PRO A 72 -3.39 -1.38 0.18
CA PRO A 72 -3.32 -2.68 0.82
C PRO A 72 -2.73 -2.55 2.23
N VAL A 73 -3.47 -3.03 3.22
CA VAL A 73 -3.11 -3.02 4.64
C VAL A 73 -3.26 -4.42 5.20
N ILE A 74 -2.21 -4.93 5.82
CA ILE A 74 -2.25 -6.18 6.56
C ILE A 74 -2.68 -5.93 8.00
N LEU A 75 -3.58 -6.77 8.50
CA LEU A 75 -4.02 -6.85 9.89
C LEU A 75 -3.60 -8.20 10.44
N ILE A 76 -2.77 -8.21 11.48
CA ILE A 76 -2.09 -9.40 11.98
C ILE A 76 -2.72 -9.80 13.30
N HIS A 77 -3.40 -10.94 13.32
CA HIS A 77 -3.90 -11.57 14.52
C HIS A 77 -2.83 -12.48 15.13
N LEU A 78 -2.54 -12.28 16.42
CA LEU A 78 -1.78 -13.22 17.25
C LEU A 78 -2.64 -13.53 18.46
N GLY A 79 -2.94 -14.81 18.69
CA GLY A 79 -3.79 -15.26 19.79
C GLY A 79 -4.79 -16.32 19.34
N ASN A 80 -5.98 -16.28 19.91
CA ASN A 80 -7.06 -17.22 19.64
C ASN A 80 -8.38 -16.47 19.32
N GLN A 81 -9.52 -17.15 19.27
CA GLN A 81 -10.82 -16.53 18.96
C GLN A 81 -11.35 -15.61 20.06
N LYS A 82 -10.87 -15.75 21.29
CA LYS A 82 -11.28 -14.97 22.47
C LYS A 82 -10.30 -13.86 22.81
N GLU A 83 -9.02 -14.07 22.54
CA GLU A 83 -7.94 -13.20 22.94
C GLU A 83 -7.01 -12.89 21.77
N ALA A 84 -6.56 -11.64 21.68
CA ALA A 84 -5.62 -11.21 20.65
C ALA A 84 -4.59 -10.24 21.24
N PHE A 85 -3.40 -10.22 20.65
CA PHE A 85 -2.45 -9.14 20.88
C PHE A 85 -3.03 -7.86 20.28
N LEU A 86 -3.39 -6.93 21.15
CA LEU A 86 -3.91 -5.62 20.78
C LEU A 86 -2.92 -4.55 21.25
N HIS A 87 -2.78 -3.50 20.45
CA HIS A 87 -1.97 -2.34 20.84
C HIS A 87 -2.78 -1.05 20.72
N THR A 88 -2.45 -0.06 21.55
CA THR A 88 -3.03 1.27 21.42
C THR A 88 -2.38 2.01 20.25
N ARG A 89 -3.19 2.59 19.37
CA ARG A 89 -2.68 3.40 18.26
C ARG A 89 -2.23 4.78 18.72
N THR A 90 -1.01 5.14 18.37
CA THR A 90 -0.42 6.46 18.64
C THR A 90 -0.67 7.48 17.52
N LYS A 91 -1.13 7.05 16.34
CA LYS A 91 -1.31 7.88 15.14
C LYS A 91 -2.75 7.88 14.64
N ARG A 92 -3.15 8.97 13.97
CA ARG A 92 -4.43 9.09 13.25
C ARG A 92 -4.39 8.33 11.91
N PRO A 93 -5.53 7.84 11.38
CA PRO A 93 -6.85 7.78 12.04
C PRO A 93 -6.85 6.79 13.22
N TYR A 94 -7.85 6.90 14.09
CA TYR A 94 -8.07 6.02 15.26
C TYR A 94 -7.02 6.11 16.38
N GLN A 95 -6.48 7.30 16.62
CA GLN A 95 -5.61 7.54 17.77
C GLN A 95 -6.32 7.15 19.07
N ASN A 96 -5.58 6.54 20.01
CA ASN A 96 -6.04 6.03 21.31
C ASN A 96 -7.04 4.85 21.27
N LYS A 97 -7.29 4.27 20.09
CA LYS A 97 -8.04 3.01 19.96
C LYS A 97 -7.11 1.81 20.00
N LEU A 98 -7.60 0.69 20.53
CA LEU A 98 -6.97 -0.62 20.41
C LEU A 98 -7.10 -1.14 18.98
N ALA A 99 -6.05 -1.76 18.48
CA ALA A 99 -5.98 -2.26 17.11
C ALA A 99 -5.19 -3.56 17.05
N LEU A 100 -5.42 -4.34 16.00
CA LEU A 100 -4.47 -5.35 15.58
C LEU A 100 -3.17 -4.66 15.13
N PRO A 101 -2.01 -5.30 15.34
CA PRO A 101 -0.81 -4.96 14.61
C PRO A 101 -1.10 -4.90 13.11
N GLY A 102 -0.73 -3.79 12.48
CA GLY A 102 -1.03 -3.62 11.07
C GLY A 102 -0.20 -2.56 10.38
N GLY A 103 -0.26 -2.55 9.06
CA GLY A 103 0.53 -1.66 8.23
C GLY A 103 0.34 -1.89 6.75
N ARG A 104 0.84 -0.95 5.93
CA ARG A 104 0.80 -1.10 4.48
C ARG A 104 1.76 -2.20 4.04
N ILE A 105 1.36 -2.95 3.03
CA ILE A 105 2.26 -3.80 2.26
C ILE A 105 3.08 -2.88 1.35
N LEU A 106 4.40 -3.03 1.35
CA LEU A 106 5.31 -2.23 0.53
C LEU A 106 5.43 -2.83 -0.88
N LYS A 107 5.92 -2.02 -1.83
CA LYS A 107 6.18 -2.49 -3.21
C LYS A 107 7.17 -3.66 -3.18
N GLY A 108 6.83 -4.74 -3.89
CA GLY A 108 7.66 -5.94 -3.98
C GLY A 108 7.62 -6.86 -2.75
N GLU A 109 6.78 -6.56 -1.77
CA GLU A 109 6.69 -7.30 -0.52
C GLU A 109 5.56 -8.35 -0.57
N SER A 110 5.85 -9.58 -0.15
CA SER A 110 4.82 -10.61 0.08
C SER A 110 4.09 -10.39 1.40
N ILE A 111 2.90 -11.00 1.57
CA ILE A 111 2.15 -10.96 2.84
C ILE A 111 3.03 -11.43 4.01
N GLN A 112 3.80 -12.49 3.82
CA GLN A 112 4.72 -13.03 4.84
C GLN A 112 5.82 -12.03 5.22
N GLN A 113 6.43 -11.37 4.23
CA GLN A 113 7.46 -10.35 4.47
C GLN A 113 6.88 -9.15 5.23
N ALA A 114 5.68 -8.70 4.83
CA ALA A 114 4.97 -7.61 5.50
C ALA A 114 4.63 -7.95 6.96
N THR A 115 4.11 -9.15 7.23
CA THR A 115 3.86 -9.64 8.60
C THR A 115 5.11 -9.56 9.45
N LYS A 116 6.22 -10.12 8.95
CA LYS A 116 7.49 -10.18 9.69
C LYS A 116 8.02 -8.77 9.98
N ARG A 117 8.10 -7.90 8.96
CA ARG A 117 8.59 -6.53 9.09
C ARG A 117 7.76 -5.71 10.07
N ILE A 118 6.43 -5.73 9.92
CA ILE A 118 5.54 -4.93 10.79
C ILE A 118 5.67 -5.35 12.24
N MET A 119 5.69 -6.66 12.52
CA MET A 119 5.84 -7.16 13.89
C MET A 119 7.23 -6.85 14.46
N LYS A 120 8.28 -6.98 13.66
CA LYS A 120 9.64 -6.67 14.09
C LYS A 120 9.83 -5.17 14.37
N ASP A 121 9.49 -4.32 13.42
CA ASP A 121 9.79 -2.88 13.47
C ASP A 121 8.93 -2.14 14.50
N LYS A 122 7.65 -2.52 14.63
CA LYS A 122 6.70 -1.79 15.48
C LYS A 122 6.49 -2.41 16.86
N HIS A 123 6.68 -3.73 16.97
CA HIS A 123 6.33 -4.48 18.16
C HIS A 123 7.49 -5.32 18.69
N GLN A 124 8.69 -5.19 18.10
CA GLN A 124 9.92 -5.88 18.52
C GLN A 124 9.72 -7.40 18.67
N THR A 125 8.80 -7.96 17.88
CA THR A 125 8.32 -9.34 17.99
C THR A 125 8.65 -10.08 16.70
N ASP A 126 9.30 -11.24 16.81
CA ASP A 126 9.55 -12.12 15.67
C ASP A 126 8.31 -12.99 15.44
N ALA A 127 7.51 -12.59 14.45
CA ALA A 127 6.29 -13.30 14.07
C ALA A 127 6.45 -14.01 12.72
N LYS A 128 5.90 -15.22 12.63
CA LYS A 128 5.80 -16.01 11.40
C LYS A 128 4.34 -16.09 10.96
N LEU A 129 4.06 -15.70 9.73
CA LEU A 129 2.75 -15.90 9.10
C LEU A 129 2.37 -17.39 9.17
N THR A 130 1.15 -17.66 9.63
CA THR A 130 0.60 -19.03 9.66
C THR A 130 -0.53 -19.19 8.66
N LYS A 131 -1.39 -18.19 8.52
CA LYS A 131 -2.62 -18.32 7.74
C LYS A 131 -3.12 -16.96 7.24
N THR A 132 -3.74 -16.96 6.06
CA THR A 132 -4.50 -15.82 5.54
C THR A 132 -5.99 -16.12 5.63
N HIS A 133 -6.77 -15.20 6.18
CA HIS A 133 -8.18 -15.42 6.50
C HIS A 133 -9.13 -14.76 5.52
N SER A 134 -8.89 -13.50 5.18
CA SER A 134 -9.81 -12.73 4.34
C SER A 134 -9.15 -11.53 3.70
N VAL A 135 -9.71 -11.11 2.57
CA VAL A 135 -9.52 -9.77 1.99
C VAL A 135 -10.84 -9.03 2.06
N SER A 136 -10.85 -7.80 2.57
CA SER A 136 -12.04 -6.96 2.65
C SER A 136 -11.74 -5.53 2.26
N LEU A 137 -12.75 -4.81 1.75
CA LEU A 137 -12.64 -3.40 1.41
C LEU A 137 -13.23 -2.55 2.55
N GLU A 138 -12.45 -1.59 3.04
CA GLU A 138 -12.90 -0.58 4.00
C GLU A 138 -12.94 0.79 3.33
N HIS A 139 -14.02 1.53 3.56
CA HIS A 139 -14.16 2.93 3.14
C HIS A 139 -14.23 3.84 4.36
N ILE A 140 -13.32 4.81 4.44
CA ILE A 140 -13.30 5.83 5.51
C ILE A 140 -13.75 7.16 4.92
N GLY A 141 -14.95 7.60 5.31
CA GLY A 141 -15.48 8.93 5.00
C GLY A 141 -15.57 9.25 3.49
N GLY A 142 -15.72 8.22 2.65
CA GLY A 142 -15.85 8.33 1.19
C GLY A 142 -14.60 8.81 0.44
N LYS A 143 -13.51 9.13 1.14
CA LYS A 143 -12.27 9.69 0.53
C LYS A 143 -11.11 8.72 0.56
N TYR A 144 -11.08 7.81 1.51
CA TYR A 144 -10.01 6.83 1.66
C TYR A 144 -10.60 5.43 1.61
N SER A 145 -9.91 4.55 0.90
CA SER A 145 -10.26 3.14 0.81
C SER A 145 -9.04 2.30 1.15
N PHE A 146 -9.26 1.21 1.88
CA PHE A 146 -8.21 0.25 2.25
C PHE A 146 -8.63 -1.16 1.85
N ILE A 147 -7.69 -1.91 1.29
CA ILE A 147 -7.83 -3.36 1.12
C ILE A 147 -7.23 -3.97 2.38
N LEU A 148 -8.08 -4.42 3.30
CA LEU A 148 -7.67 -5.06 4.54
C LEU A 148 -7.43 -6.55 4.30
N ILE A 149 -6.24 -7.04 4.63
CA ILE A 149 -5.84 -8.44 4.53
C ILE A 149 -5.65 -8.95 5.95
N LEU A 150 -6.58 -9.77 6.43
CA LEU A 150 -6.51 -10.37 7.77
C LEU A 150 -5.67 -11.65 7.70
N VAL A 151 -4.66 -11.72 8.56
CA VAL A 151 -3.78 -12.89 8.69
C VAL A 151 -3.63 -13.31 10.14
N SER A 152 -3.30 -14.57 10.37
CA SER A 152 -2.78 -15.05 11.65
C SER A 152 -1.27 -15.21 11.58
N ALA A 153 -0.61 -14.95 12.70
CA ALA A 153 0.80 -15.23 12.88
C ALA A 153 1.06 -15.90 14.23
N ALA A 154 2.16 -16.64 14.30
CA ALA A 154 2.67 -17.23 15.52
C ALA A 154 3.98 -16.56 15.92
N THR A 155 4.23 -16.44 17.21
CA THR A 155 5.49 -15.96 17.76
C THR A 155 5.92 -16.80 18.96
N LYS A 156 7.22 -16.82 19.23
CA LYS A 156 7.79 -17.38 20.46
C LYS A 156 8.03 -16.30 21.52
N ASN A 157 7.96 -15.02 21.15
CA ASN A 157 8.13 -13.92 22.08
C ASN A 157 6.93 -13.88 23.04
N PRO A 158 7.14 -13.59 24.33
CA PRO A 158 6.04 -13.35 25.25
C PRO A 158 5.27 -12.09 24.82
N ILE A 159 3.96 -12.21 24.66
CA ILE A 159 3.05 -11.13 24.29
C ILE A 159 1.84 -11.16 25.22
N GLU A 160 1.38 -9.98 25.64
CA GLU A 160 0.18 -9.85 26.44
C GLU A 160 -1.05 -9.91 25.52
N LEU A 161 -1.96 -10.84 25.79
CA LEU A 161 -3.20 -10.96 25.02
C LEU A 161 -4.33 -10.25 25.76
N SER A 162 -5.17 -9.54 25.01
CA SER A 162 -6.36 -8.89 25.51
C SER A 162 -7.60 -9.65 25.09
N ASN A 163 -8.59 -9.75 25.97
CA ASN A 163 -9.90 -10.28 25.63
C ASN A 163 -10.59 -9.39 24.58
N ILE A 164 -10.94 -9.98 23.44
CA ILE A 164 -11.51 -9.28 22.28
C ILE A 164 -12.89 -8.70 22.61
N GLN A 165 -13.71 -9.46 23.33
CA GLN A 165 -15.09 -9.08 23.63
C GLN A 165 -15.14 -7.92 24.64
N GLU A 166 -14.30 -7.98 25.68
CA GLU A 166 -14.16 -6.91 26.67
C GLU A 166 -13.56 -5.64 26.07
N SER A 167 -12.72 -5.79 25.04
CA SER A 167 -12.05 -4.68 24.36
C SER A 167 -12.91 -4.00 23.28
N LYS A 168 -14.08 -4.55 22.93
CA LYS A 168 -14.92 -4.12 21.79
C LYS A 168 -15.11 -2.61 21.68
N SER A 169 -15.45 -1.92 22.78
CA SER A 169 -15.72 -0.46 22.78
C SER A 169 -14.46 0.39 22.59
N LYS A 170 -13.30 -0.17 22.93
CA LYS A 170 -11.98 0.48 22.84
C LYS A 170 -11.28 0.18 21.51
N MET A 171 -11.71 -0.84 20.78
CA MET A 171 -11.11 -1.25 19.50
C MET A 171 -11.53 -0.38 18.31
N ILE A 172 -10.74 -0.43 17.25
CA ILE A 172 -11.19 -0.03 15.91
C ILE A 172 -12.32 -0.99 15.49
N GLN A 173 -13.41 -0.41 15.00
CA GLN A 173 -14.61 -1.18 14.66
C GLN A 173 -14.38 -2.16 13.50
N SER A 174 -13.59 -1.78 12.49
CA SER A 174 -13.23 -2.66 11.38
C SER A 174 -12.39 -3.85 11.85
N ASP A 175 -11.33 -3.62 12.63
CA ASP A 175 -10.52 -4.68 13.25
C ASP A 175 -11.40 -5.69 14.03
N TYR A 176 -12.25 -5.18 14.93
CA TYR A 176 -13.15 -6.04 15.70
C TYR A 176 -14.08 -6.86 14.78
N LYS A 177 -14.65 -6.22 13.74
CA LYS A 177 -15.55 -6.88 12.79
C LYS A 177 -14.84 -7.96 11.99
N VAL A 178 -13.65 -7.71 11.46
CA VAL A 178 -12.91 -8.71 10.67
C VAL A 178 -12.48 -9.89 11.54
N ILE A 179 -12.01 -9.66 12.76
CA ILE A 179 -11.63 -10.75 13.68
C ILE A 179 -12.85 -11.63 13.99
N THR A 180 -13.97 -11.02 14.40
CA THR A 180 -15.14 -11.78 14.87
C THR A 180 -15.89 -12.50 13.76
N THR A 181 -15.76 -12.05 12.50
CA THR A 181 -16.51 -12.63 11.38
C THR A 181 -15.66 -13.45 10.42
N GLN A 182 -14.36 -13.16 10.29
CA GLN A 182 -13.51 -13.74 9.23
C GLN A 182 -12.40 -14.65 9.75
N LEU A 183 -12.06 -14.63 11.05
CA LEU A 183 -10.90 -15.39 11.58
C LEU A 183 -11.02 -16.92 11.40
N LYS A 184 -12.24 -17.44 11.18
CA LYS A 184 -12.44 -18.89 10.92
C LYS A 184 -12.15 -19.28 9.48
N ASN A 185 -12.11 -18.32 8.56
CA ASN A 185 -11.93 -18.57 7.14
C ASN A 185 -10.46 -18.87 6.82
N GLU A 186 -10.23 -19.50 5.66
CA GLU A 186 -8.92 -19.69 5.08
C GLU A 186 -8.99 -19.36 3.60
N ILE A 187 -8.07 -18.52 3.14
CA ILE A 187 -7.91 -18.24 1.72
C ILE A 187 -6.44 -18.30 1.35
N GLU A 188 -6.17 -18.73 0.14
CA GLU A 188 -4.85 -18.60 -0.47
C GLU A 188 -4.79 -17.34 -1.31
N ILE A 189 -3.73 -16.55 -1.13
CA ILE A 189 -3.44 -15.38 -1.96
C ILE A 189 -2.03 -15.56 -2.50
N PRO A 190 -1.87 -16.09 -3.73
CA PRO A 190 -0.54 -16.25 -4.31
C PRO A 190 0.09 -14.88 -4.52
N THR A 191 1.38 -14.76 -4.19
CA THR A 191 2.17 -13.59 -4.60
C THR A 191 2.68 -13.82 -6.00
N ILE A 192 2.17 -13.07 -6.96
CA ILE A 192 2.62 -13.12 -8.35
C ILE A 192 3.67 -12.02 -8.53
N LEU A 193 4.92 -12.43 -8.74
CA LEU A 193 6.00 -11.53 -9.11
C LEU A 193 6.18 -11.61 -10.62
N SER A 194 5.50 -10.72 -11.35
CA SER A 194 5.75 -10.53 -12.77
C SER A 194 7.05 -9.73 -12.91
N ARG A 195 8.12 -10.39 -13.34
CA ARG A 195 9.25 -9.76 -13.98
C ARG A 195 9.29 -10.35 -15.39
N ASP A 196 9.06 -9.50 -16.38
CA ASP A 196 9.55 -9.78 -17.72
C ASP A 196 11.04 -9.42 -17.78
#